data_AF-A0A507FDJ1-F1
#
_entry.id   AF-A0A507FDJ1-F1
#
_cell.length_a   1.000
_cell.length_b   1.000
_cell.length_c   1.000
_cell.angle_alpha   90.00
_cell.angle_beta   90.00
_cell.angle_gamma   90.00
#
_symmetry.space_group_name_H-M   'P 1'
#
loop_
_entity.id
_entity.type
_entity.pdbx_description
1 polymer ?
#
loop_
_entity_poly.entity_id
_entity_poly.type
_entity_poly.pdbx_seq_one_letter_code
_entity_poly.pdbx_strand_id
1 'polypeptide(L)'
;MPFVKLDWQAPQEPQRLKVEISSADGAQTEYVIAQRRDPPLLFCIESVCPHSGGPLSKGAIETMPQEIEDIEDAHTLANGGCFVVCPWHSFRFSVQTGLSDHSDEVGHAAKVVPITCNETGNLVLDLPEGSVVVSVEAFSVIPKKSAVEPALQHVPTAVESRPEIEDGRTWPLVDWCIRVLNEPDPSLKIKLTFHVFQLWNDSGISEIGTGTPPHEPVRDESLDKIEPSKGRKLGKGGSLASRIAILHSLASIEQWAIDLAFDVMARYAGVTAAEKPLPREFFSDFLKVANDEAKHYSYLIARLEALGSHFGALPIHAGLWESAEQTSNNFLARLAVVHMVHEARGLDVNPQTISRFERAGDMDSVVYLTEIHLDEVTHVATGQKWFTWVCEQEGREKYSTFHSLVRENFKGYLKPPFNEQDRARAGLDVQYYMPLSTPI
;
A
#
# COMPACT_ATOMS: atom_id res chain seq x y z
N MET A 1 -17.86 32.33 -14.63
CA MET A 1 -16.87 31.28 -14.38
C MET A 1 -15.69 31.91 -13.67
N PRO A 2 -15.21 31.34 -12.55
CA PRO A 2 -14.04 31.86 -11.85
C PRO A 2 -12.80 31.67 -12.73
N PHE A 3 -12.10 32.76 -13.03
CA PHE A 3 -10.84 32.69 -13.75
C PHE A 3 -9.72 32.36 -12.76
N VAL A 4 -9.01 31.27 -13.00
CA VAL A 4 -7.79 30.96 -12.25
C VAL A 4 -6.62 31.37 -13.12
N LYS A 5 -6.22 32.64 -13.00
CA LYS A 5 -5.07 33.15 -13.76
C LYS A 5 -3.79 32.55 -13.19
N LEU A 6 -3.36 31.44 -13.76
CA LEU A 6 -2.09 30.80 -13.46
C LEU A 6 -1.18 30.99 -14.66
N ASP A 7 -0.07 31.70 -14.46
CA ASP A 7 1.10 31.65 -15.33
C ASP A 7 1.77 30.27 -15.15
N TRP A 8 1.07 29.22 -15.60
CA TRP A 8 1.55 27.85 -15.56
C TRP A 8 1.86 27.40 -16.97
N GLN A 9 3.09 27.65 -17.40
CA GLN A 9 3.63 26.97 -18.57
C GLN A 9 3.88 25.52 -18.19
N ALA A 10 3.04 24.63 -18.71
CA ALA A 10 3.18 23.17 -18.75
C ALA A 10 4.64 22.70 -18.51
N PRO A 11 5.04 22.45 -17.25
CA PRO A 11 6.42 22.09 -16.92
C PRO A 11 6.78 20.72 -17.49
N GLN A 12 8.07 20.36 -17.42
CA GLN A 12 8.43 18.95 -17.62
C GLN A 12 7.70 18.09 -16.58
N GLU A 13 7.09 16.98 -17.03
CA GLU A 13 6.66 15.95 -16.09
C GLU A 13 7.82 15.68 -15.13
N PRO A 14 7.55 15.65 -13.81
CA PRO A 14 6.30 15.19 -13.16
C PRO A 14 5.59 16.25 -12.29
N GLN A 15 5.67 17.54 -12.64
CA GLN A 15 5.06 18.58 -11.82
C GLN A 15 3.53 18.64 -12.01
N ARG A 16 2.80 18.65 -10.89
CA ARG A 16 1.34 18.78 -10.80
C ARG A 16 0.98 20.04 -10.01
N LEU A 17 -0.26 20.50 -10.13
CA LEU A 17 -0.80 21.55 -9.27
C LEU A 17 -1.80 20.97 -8.30
N LYS A 18 -1.67 21.28 -7.03
CA LYS A 18 -2.70 21.10 -6.02
C LYS A 18 -3.53 22.39 -5.98
N VAL A 19 -4.85 22.27 -6.09
CA VAL A 19 -5.78 23.40 -6.10
C VAL A 19 -6.87 23.15 -5.07
N GLU A 20 -7.05 24.11 -4.16
CA GLU A 20 -8.14 24.07 -3.19
C GLU A 20 -9.30 24.94 -3.68
N ILE A 21 -10.50 24.36 -3.72
CA ILE A 21 -11.71 25.01 -4.22
C ILE A 21 -12.73 25.03 -3.10
N SER A 22 -13.25 26.23 -2.81
CA SER A 22 -14.37 26.42 -1.89
C SER A 22 -15.65 26.60 -2.70
N SER A 23 -16.66 25.77 -2.44
CA SER A 23 -18.00 25.89 -3.04
C SER A 23 -18.82 26.99 -2.37
N ALA A 24 -19.95 27.35 -2.99
CA ALA A 24 -20.84 28.42 -2.51
C ALA A 24 -21.41 28.17 -1.09
N ASP A 25 -21.47 26.92 -0.65
CA ASP A 25 -21.88 26.50 0.69
C ASP A 25 -20.73 26.48 1.72
N GLY A 26 -19.51 26.86 1.31
CA GLY A 26 -18.32 26.92 2.16
C GLY A 26 -17.56 25.61 2.29
N ALA A 27 -17.98 24.51 1.64
CA ALA A 27 -17.20 23.28 1.64
C ALA A 27 -15.90 23.47 0.85
N GLN A 28 -14.78 22.98 1.39
CA GLN A 28 -13.49 23.01 0.72
C GLN A 28 -13.17 21.62 0.19
N THR A 29 -12.77 21.53 -1.07
CA THR A 29 -12.34 20.29 -1.72
C THR A 29 -11.04 20.54 -2.44
N GLU A 30 -10.13 19.59 -2.30
CA GLU A 30 -8.80 19.66 -2.90
C GLU A 30 -8.79 18.85 -4.21
N TYR A 31 -8.20 19.44 -5.24
CA TYR A 31 -8.07 18.87 -6.58
C TYR A 31 -6.61 18.84 -6.99
N VAL A 32 -6.28 17.93 -7.89
CA VAL A 32 -5.02 17.89 -8.61
C VAL A 32 -5.24 18.21 -10.09
N ILE A 33 -4.49 19.17 -10.61
CA ILE A 33 -4.38 19.44 -12.04
C ILE A 33 -3.10 18.79 -12.55
N ALA A 34 -3.24 18.00 -13.61
CA ALA A 34 -2.12 17.37 -14.30
C ALA A 34 -2.37 17.33 -15.80
N GLN A 35 -1.29 17.10 -16.54
CA GLN A 35 -1.31 16.97 -18.00
C GLN A 35 -0.67 15.66 -18.41
N ARG A 36 -1.24 15.01 -19.43
CA ARG A 36 -0.60 13.99 -20.26
C ARG A 36 -0.07 14.66 -21.51
N ARG A 37 1.10 14.23 -22.01
CA ARG A 37 1.71 14.78 -23.23
C ARG A 37 1.30 14.07 -24.51
N ASP A 38 1.08 12.77 -24.43
CA ASP A 38 0.83 11.94 -25.60
C ASP A 38 -0.26 10.89 -25.32
N PRO A 39 -1.47 11.02 -25.90
CA PRO A 39 -2.00 12.25 -26.52
C PRO A 39 -2.12 13.40 -25.51
N PRO A 40 -1.99 14.67 -25.90
CA PRO A 40 -2.09 15.79 -24.98
C PRO A 40 -3.48 15.85 -24.31
N LEU A 41 -3.51 15.78 -22.99
CA LEU A 41 -4.76 15.83 -22.21
C LEU A 41 -4.51 16.58 -20.90
N LEU A 42 -5.25 17.66 -20.68
CA LEU A 42 -5.25 18.40 -19.42
C LEU A 42 -6.47 17.99 -18.61
N PHE A 43 -6.31 17.71 -17.32
CA PHE A 43 -7.41 17.29 -16.46
C PHE A 43 -7.29 17.84 -15.04
N CYS A 44 -8.43 17.93 -14.36
CA CYS A 44 -8.54 18.34 -12.97
C CYS A 44 -9.46 17.35 -12.25
N ILE A 45 -8.92 16.62 -11.27
CA ILE A 45 -9.61 15.56 -10.54
C ILE A 45 -9.35 15.70 -9.05
N GLU A 46 -10.28 15.27 -8.22
CA GLU A 46 -10.16 15.28 -6.75
C GLU A 46 -8.80 14.69 -6.31
N SER A 47 -8.14 15.34 -5.37
CA SER A 47 -6.80 14.94 -4.92
C SER A 47 -6.83 13.71 -4.00
N VAL A 48 -8.02 13.38 -3.51
CA VAL A 48 -8.33 12.33 -2.54
C VAL A 48 -9.26 11.31 -3.19
N CYS A 49 -8.92 10.04 -3.04
CA CYS A 49 -9.66 8.91 -3.59
C CYS A 49 -10.95 8.71 -2.79
N PRO A 50 -12.12 8.62 -3.46
CA PRO A 50 -13.42 8.50 -2.79
C PRO A 50 -13.63 7.18 -2.03
N HIS A 51 -12.87 6.12 -2.32
CA HIS A 51 -13.03 4.84 -1.63
C HIS A 51 -12.62 4.90 -0.15
N SER A 52 -11.40 5.38 0.13
CA SER A 52 -10.91 5.44 1.53
C SER A 52 -9.98 6.62 1.81
N GLY A 53 -9.90 7.62 0.93
CA GLY A 53 -9.12 8.82 1.19
C GLY A 53 -7.69 8.82 0.66
N GLY A 54 -7.35 7.92 -0.26
CA GLY A 54 -5.99 7.79 -0.80
C GLY A 54 -5.53 8.96 -1.66
N PRO A 55 -4.22 9.26 -1.74
CA PRO A 55 -3.75 10.45 -2.40
C PRO A 55 -3.73 10.26 -3.94
N LEU A 56 -4.85 10.45 -4.62
CA LEU A 56 -4.93 10.48 -6.09
C LEU A 56 -3.95 11.49 -6.68
N SER A 57 -3.68 12.57 -5.96
CA SER A 57 -2.64 13.56 -6.31
C SER A 57 -1.25 12.96 -6.57
N LYS A 58 -0.94 11.80 -5.98
CA LYS A 58 0.32 11.06 -6.19
C LYS A 58 0.19 9.87 -7.15
N GLY A 59 -1.02 9.55 -7.60
CA GLY A 59 -1.32 8.39 -8.43
C GLY A 59 -0.65 8.43 -9.80
N ALA A 60 -0.28 7.27 -10.36
CA ALA A 60 0.25 7.19 -11.72
C ALA A 60 -0.83 7.56 -12.74
N ILE A 61 -0.43 8.07 -13.92
CA ILE A 61 -1.36 8.32 -15.03
C ILE A 61 -1.18 7.16 -16.01
N GLU A 62 -2.23 6.39 -16.24
CA GLU A 62 -2.23 5.22 -17.11
C GLU A 62 -3.16 5.42 -18.31
N THR A 63 -2.90 4.65 -19.37
CA THR A 63 -3.71 4.63 -20.60
C THR A 63 -4.00 3.20 -21.01
N MET A 64 -5.26 2.89 -21.29
CA MET A 64 -5.60 1.61 -21.91
C MET A 64 -5.16 1.59 -23.39
N PRO A 65 -4.60 0.47 -23.90
CA PRO A 65 -4.36 0.29 -25.32
C PRO A 65 -5.67 0.37 -26.12
N GLN A 66 -5.63 0.99 -27.30
CA GLN A 66 -6.81 1.15 -28.17
C GLN A 66 -7.29 -0.16 -28.85
N GLU A 67 -6.63 -1.31 -28.61
CA GLU A 67 -6.86 -2.57 -29.35
C GLU A 67 -7.72 -3.62 -28.62
N ILE A 68 -8.51 -3.23 -27.61
CA ILE A 68 -9.47 -4.17 -26.99
C ILE A 68 -10.84 -3.95 -27.64
N GLU A 69 -11.19 -4.81 -28.61
CA GLU A 69 -12.46 -4.75 -29.36
C GLU A 69 -13.70 -5.18 -28.54
N ASP A 70 -13.52 -5.67 -27.31
CA ASP A 70 -14.58 -6.30 -26.51
C ASP A 70 -14.89 -5.60 -25.16
N ILE A 71 -14.89 -4.26 -25.10
CA ILE A 71 -15.38 -3.52 -23.92
C ILE A 71 -16.69 -2.82 -24.29
N GLU A 72 -17.83 -3.39 -23.85
CA GLU A 72 -19.17 -2.81 -24.01
C GLU A 72 -19.43 -1.59 -23.09
N ASP A 73 -18.46 -1.15 -22.28
CA ASP A 73 -18.62 0.02 -21.41
C ASP A 73 -18.28 1.34 -22.12
N ALA A 74 -19.34 2.07 -22.47
CA ALA A 74 -19.29 3.40 -23.12
C ALA A 74 -18.50 4.47 -22.33
N HIS A 75 -18.25 4.25 -21.03
CA HIS A 75 -17.48 5.16 -20.17
C HIS A 75 -15.96 5.11 -20.40
N THR A 76 -15.45 4.04 -21.01
CA THR A 76 -14.01 3.74 -21.18
C THR A 76 -13.44 4.29 -22.49
N LEU A 77 -14.29 4.53 -23.50
CA LEU A 77 -13.89 4.75 -24.89
C LEU A 77 -13.84 6.23 -25.33
N ALA A 78 -14.50 7.14 -24.62
CA ALA A 78 -14.44 8.56 -24.95
C ALA A 78 -13.04 9.11 -24.59
N ASN A 79 -12.22 9.45 -25.60
CA ASN A 79 -10.90 10.10 -25.49
C ASN A 79 -9.71 9.25 -25.01
N GLY A 80 -9.76 7.93 -25.20
CA GLY A 80 -8.58 7.05 -25.14
C GLY A 80 -8.18 6.57 -23.75
N GLY A 81 -9.18 6.28 -22.88
CA GLY A 81 -8.99 5.47 -21.66
C GLY A 81 -7.86 5.94 -20.75
N CYS A 82 -7.85 7.23 -20.37
CA CYS A 82 -6.83 7.78 -19.47
C CYS A 82 -7.33 7.79 -18.02
N PHE A 83 -6.51 7.27 -17.12
CA PHE A 83 -6.87 7.10 -15.72
C PHE A 83 -5.79 7.66 -14.80
N VAL A 84 -6.20 8.20 -13.65
CA VAL A 84 -5.32 8.34 -12.50
C VAL A 84 -5.50 7.09 -11.64
N VAL A 85 -4.41 6.38 -11.43
CA VAL A 85 -4.39 5.16 -10.61
C VAL A 85 -4.16 5.56 -9.17
N CYS A 86 -5.13 5.24 -8.30
CA CYS A 86 -4.99 5.45 -6.88
C CYS A 86 -3.76 4.69 -6.36
N PRO A 87 -2.77 5.37 -5.77
CA PRO A 87 -1.56 4.70 -5.29
C PRO A 87 -1.84 3.78 -4.09
N TRP A 88 -3.00 3.96 -3.44
CA TRP A 88 -3.44 3.19 -2.28
C TRP A 88 -4.11 1.86 -2.64
N HIS A 89 -5.02 1.83 -3.61
CA HIS A 89 -5.82 0.62 -3.92
C HIS A 89 -5.70 0.17 -5.38
N SER A 90 -4.83 0.80 -6.16
CA SER A 90 -4.65 0.57 -7.61
C SER A 90 -5.90 0.77 -8.47
N PHE A 91 -6.99 1.29 -7.89
CA PHE A 91 -8.20 1.61 -8.65
C PHE A 91 -7.95 2.73 -9.63
N ARG A 92 -8.45 2.56 -10.85
CA ARG A 92 -8.22 3.50 -11.94
C ARG A 92 -9.43 4.41 -12.03
N PHE A 93 -9.19 5.70 -11.91
CA PHE A 93 -10.22 6.72 -12.01
C PHE A 93 -10.11 7.42 -13.33
N SER A 94 -11.18 7.37 -14.13
CA SER A 94 -11.23 8.11 -15.38
C SER A 94 -11.01 9.59 -15.09
N VAL A 95 -10.01 10.19 -15.74
CA VAL A 95 -9.71 11.62 -15.54
C VAL A 95 -10.80 12.54 -16.09
N GLN A 96 -11.79 11.97 -16.82
CA GLN A 96 -12.86 12.70 -17.48
C GLN A 96 -14.20 12.56 -16.80
N THR A 97 -14.52 11.35 -16.33
CA THR A 97 -15.81 11.07 -15.68
C THR A 97 -15.67 10.92 -14.18
N GLY A 98 -14.46 10.66 -13.67
CA GLY A 98 -14.22 10.34 -12.28
C GLY A 98 -14.65 8.92 -11.89
N LEU A 99 -15.26 8.17 -12.81
CA LEU A 99 -15.70 6.80 -12.54
C LEU A 99 -14.50 5.88 -12.35
N SER A 100 -14.63 4.97 -11.40
CA SER A 100 -13.68 3.88 -11.22
C SER A 100 -14.04 2.71 -12.14
N ASP A 101 -13.04 2.02 -12.65
CA ASP A 101 -13.18 0.75 -13.40
C ASP A 101 -13.47 -0.48 -12.51
N HIS A 102 -13.60 -0.30 -11.20
CA HIS A 102 -13.74 -1.40 -10.24
C HIS A 102 -15.03 -1.38 -9.42
N SER A 103 -15.88 -0.34 -9.51
CA SER A 103 -17.18 -0.34 -8.80
C SER A 103 -18.22 0.56 -9.49
N ASP A 104 -19.42 0.03 -9.71
CA ASP A 104 -20.62 0.77 -10.12
C ASP A 104 -21.41 1.37 -8.93
N GLU A 105 -20.87 1.27 -7.72
CA GLU A 105 -21.55 1.73 -6.52
C GLU A 105 -21.58 3.27 -6.42
N VAL A 106 -22.76 3.80 -6.11
CA VAL A 106 -23.01 5.25 -5.98
C VAL A 106 -22.17 5.82 -4.82
N GLY A 107 -21.22 6.71 -5.15
CA GLY A 107 -20.36 7.39 -4.16
C GLY A 107 -18.87 7.13 -4.34
N HIS A 108 -18.48 6.20 -5.22
CA HIS A 108 -17.09 5.85 -5.49
C HIS A 108 -16.46 6.57 -6.69
N ALA A 109 -17.15 7.58 -7.24
CA ALA A 109 -16.63 8.40 -8.33
C ALA A 109 -15.85 9.61 -7.77
N ALA A 110 -14.63 9.81 -8.23
CA ALA A 110 -13.83 10.99 -7.90
C ALA A 110 -14.44 12.21 -8.59
N LYS A 111 -14.50 13.37 -7.93
CA LYS A 111 -15.01 14.57 -8.60
C LYS A 111 -14.03 15.06 -9.65
N VAL A 112 -14.54 15.40 -10.82
CA VAL A 112 -13.77 15.99 -11.93
C VAL A 112 -14.28 17.40 -12.21
N VAL A 113 -13.35 18.31 -12.49
CA VAL A 113 -13.66 19.69 -12.88
C VAL A 113 -13.23 19.88 -14.32
N PRO A 114 -14.14 20.29 -15.24
CA PRO A 114 -13.75 20.59 -16.60
C PRO A 114 -12.70 21.71 -16.62
N ILE A 115 -11.62 21.49 -17.36
CA ILE A 115 -10.50 22.42 -17.45
C ILE A 115 -10.13 22.67 -18.92
N THR A 116 -9.89 23.93 -19.25
CA THR A 116 -9.38 24.33 -20.58
C THR A 116 -8.19 25.25 -20.44
N CYS A 117 -7.40 25.38 -21.50
CA CYS A 117 -6.33 26.37 -21.61
C CYS A 117 -6.75 27.40 -22.66
N ASN A 118 -6.73 28.68 -22.32
CA ASN A 118 -7.11 29.75 -23.25
C ASN A 118 -5.94 30.15 -24.18
N GLU A 119 -6.21 31.02 -25.16
CA GLU A 119 -5.23 31.48 -26.16
C GLU A 119 -3.98 32.15 -25.57
N THR A 120 -4.08 32.65 -24.33
CA THR A 120 -2.98 33.29 -23.61
C THR A 120 -2.20 32.32 -22.71
N GLY A 121 -2.54 31.03 -22.70
CA GLY A 121 -1.89 30.01 -21.87
C GLY A 121 -2.43 29.91 -20.44
N ASN A 122 -3.53 30.60 -20.11
CA ASN A 122 -4.12 30.55 -18.77
C ASN A 122 -5.11 29.38 -18.64
N LEU A 123 -5.07 28.72 -17.49
CA LEU A 123 -6.01 27.66 -17.13
C LEU A 123 -7.39 28.24 -16.76
N VAL A 124 -8.44 27.61 -17.27
CA VAL A 124 -9.84 27.99 -16.99
C VAL A 124 -10.57 26.75 -16.45
N LEU A 125 -10.93 26.81 -15.17
CA LEU A 125 -11.76 25.79 -14.51
C LEU A 125 -13.24 26.16 -14.66
N ASP A 126 -14.06 25.23 -15.12
CA ASP A 126 -15.51 25.39 -15.15
C ASP A 126 -16.09 25.01 -13.79
N LEU A 127 -16.25 26.01 -12.93
CA LEU A 127 -16.72 25.82 -11.55
C LEU A 127 -18.19 26.25 -11.39
N PRO A 128 -18.96 25.56 -10.52
CA PRO A 128 -20.30 25.97 -10.14
C PRO A 128 -20.36 27.42 -9.65
N GLU A 129 -21.48 28.10 -9.92
CA GLU A 129 -21.69 29.49 -9.51
C GLU A 129 -21.47 29.69 -8.00
N GLY A 130 -20.70 30.72 -7.63
CA GLY A 130 -20.32 30.99 -6.23
C GLY A 130 -19.09 30.25 -5.72
N SER A 131 -18.51 29.32 -6.50
CA SER A 131 -17.26 28.65 -6.13
C SER A 131 -16.04 29.57 -6.35
N VAL A 132 -15.03 29.45 -5.49
CA VAL A 132 -13.78 30.21 -5.58
C VAL A 132 -12.56 29.31 -5.38
N VAL A 133 -11.48 29.61 -6.08
CA VAL A 133 -10.18 28.97 -5.82
C VAL A 133 -9.50 29.68 -4.65
N VAL A 134 -9.16 28.90 -3.64
CA VAL A 134 -8.59 29.37 -2.36
C VAL A 134 -7.07 29.38 -2.42
N SER A 135 -6.47 28.31 -2.93
CA SER A 135 -5.03 28.15 -2.99
C SER A 135 -4.61 27.35 -4.21
N VAL A 136 -3.40 27.61 -4.71
CA VAL A 136 -2.74 26.84 -5.77
C VAL A 136 -1.30 26.63 -5.37
N GLU A 137 -0.88 25.37 -5.30
CA GLU A 137 0.49 24.98 -4.96
C GLU A 137 1.02 24.02 -6.02
N ALA A 138 2.18 24.34 -6.59
CA ALA A 138 2.86 23.42 -7.48
C ALA A 138 3.68 22.43 -6.68
N PHE A 139 3.49 21.13 -6.93
CA PHE A 139 4.29 20.08 -6.31
C PHE A 139 4.80 19.15 -7.39
N SER A 140 6.01 18.61 -7.19
CA SER A 140 6.49 17.52 -8.03
C SER A 140 5.94 16.23 -7.45
N VAL A 141 5.24 15.45 -8.28
CA VAL A 141 5.16 14.03 -7.98
C VAL A 141 6.58 13.54 -8.13
N ILE A 142 7.16 12.96 -7.09
CA ILE A 142 8.42 12.25 -7.28
C ILE A 142 8.07 11.22 -8.34
N PRO A 143 8.59 11.37 -9.58
CA PRO A 143 8.33 10.36 -10.57
C PRO A 143 8.87 9.08 -9.93
N LYS A 144 8.38 7.91 -10.33
CA LYS A 144 9.27 6.75 -10.26
C LYS A 144 10.48 7.02 -11.21
N LYS A 145 11.28 8.09 -11.03
CA LYS A 145 12.72 7.94 -10.87
C LYS A 145 12.85 6.99 -9.71
N SER A 146 12.69 5.72 -10.04
CA SER A 146 13.51 4.64 -9.59
C SER A 146 14.40 5.04 -8.41
N ALA A 147 13.79 5.29 -7.24
CA ALA A 147 14.44 5.02 -5.95
C ALA A 147 14.79 3.53 -5.88
N VAL A 148 14.12 2.76 -6.74
CA VAL A 148 14.41 1.43 -7.23
C VAL A 148 15.74 1.35 -8.03
N GLU A 149 16.28 2.36 -8.73
CA GLU A 149 17.48 2.18 -9.60
C GLU A 149 18.78 2.04 -8.81
N PRO A 150 19.06 2.89 -7.80
CA PRO A 150 20.19 2.64 -6.92
C PRO A 150 19.96 1.38 -6.06
N ALA A 151 18.70 1.09 -5.68
CA ALA A 151 18.34 -0.05 -4.85
C ALA A 151 18.32 -1.41 -5.59
N LEU A 152 18.14 -1.43 -6.92
CA LEU A 152 18.19 -2.63 -7.77
C LEU A 152 19.57 -2.90 -8.37
N GLN A 153 20.50 -1.93 -8.34
CA GLN A 153 21.85 -2.14 -8.90
C GLN A 153 22.62 -3.30 -8.26
N HIS A 154 22.24 -3.69 -7.03
CA HIS A 154 22.86 -4.78 -6.28
C HIS A 154 21.97 -6.03 -6.15
N VAL A 155 20.78 -6.02 -6.75
CA VAL A 155 19.90 -7.19 -6.79
C VAL A 155 20.18 -7.92 -8.12
N PRO A 156 20.74 -9.15 -8.14
CA PRO A 156 21.26 -9.77 -9.36
C PRO A 156 20.24 -9.75 -10.51
N THR A 157 20.59 -9.23 -11.69
CA THR A 157 19.64 -9.00 -12.79
C THR A 157 19.02 -10.27 -13.37
N ALA A 158 19.55 -11.44 -13.01
CA ALA A 158 18.98 -12.72 -13.34
C ALA A 158 18.17 -13.25 -12.14
N VAL A 159 16.85 -13.21 -12.23
CA VAL A 159 16.09 -14.38 -11.78
C VAL A 159 16.54 -15.46 -12.75
N GLU A 160 17.50 -16.30 -12.34
CA GLU A 160 17.84 -17.49 -13.10
C GLU A 160 16.52 -18.19 -13.43
N SER A 161 16.27 -18.31 -14.73
CA SER A 161 15.20 -19.06 -15.37
C SER A 161 13.97 -19.28 -14.48
N ARG A 162 12.90 -18.55 -14.79
CA ARG A 162 11.52 -19.09 -14.82
C ARG A 162 11.59 -20.60 -14.64
N PRO A 163 11.11 -21.22 -13.54
CA PRO A 163 10.84 -22.64 -13.61
C PRO A 163 9.85 -22.75 -14.77
N GLU A 164 10.35 -23.17 -15.92
CA GLU A 164 9.54 -23.36 -17.11
C GLU A 164 8.46 -24.32 -16.67
N ILE A 165 7.24 -23.80 -16.57
CA ILE A 165 6.07 -24.63 -16.51
C ILE A 165 6.08 -25.32 -17.86
N GLU A 166 6.51 -26.58 -17.88
CA GLU A 166 6.25 -27.49 -18.99
C GLU A 166 4.77 -27.26 -19.39
N ASP A 167 4.54 -26.89 -20.65
CA ASP A 167 3.22 -26.67 -21.30
C ASP A 167 2.61 -25.25 -21.34
N GLY A 168 3.32 -24.17 -21.00
CA GLY A 168 2.82 -22.81 -21.30
C GLY A 168 1.58 -22.39 -20.50
N ARG A 169 1.28 -23.08 -19.40
CA ARG A 169 0.23 -22.70 -18.44
C ARG A 169 0.73 -21.56 -17.53
N THR A 170 -0.16 -20.64 -17.16
CA THR A 170 0.08 -19.64 -16.11
C THR A 170 -0.23 -20.24 -14.75
N TRP A 171 0.69 -20.16 -13.79
CA TRP A 171 0.40 -20.61 -12.41
C TRP A 171 -0.74 -19.80 -11.80
N PRO A 172 -1.71 -20.45 -11.14
CA PRO A 172 -2.63 -19.80 -10.23
C PRO A 172 -1.89 -18.97 -9.18
N LEU A 173 -2.56 -17.95 -8.64
CA LEU A 173 -1.97 -17.07 -7.63
C LEU A 173 -1.42 -17.84 -6.42
N VAL A 174 -2.15 -18.84 -5.92
CA VAL A 174 -1.73 -19.60 -4.72
C VAL A 174 -0.42 -20.35 -4.96
N ASP A 175 -0.15 -20.85 -6.16
CA ASP A 175 1.12 -21.51 -6.48
C ASP A 175 2.28 -20.50 -6.44
N TRP A 176 2.06 -19.27 -6.93
CA TRP A 176 3.01 -18.17 -6.77
C TRP A 176 3.24 -17.82 -5.30
N CYS A 177 2.18 -17.69 -4.50
CA CYS A 177 2.31 -17.42 -3.06
C CYS A 177 3.16 -18.50 -2.37
N ILE A 178 2.91 -19.78 -2.67
CA ILE A 178 3.67 -20.90 -2.11
C ILE A 178 5.14 -20.85 -2.56
N ARG A 179 5.41 -20.51 -3.83
CA ARG A 179 6.77 -20.33 -4.33
C ARG A 179 7.52 -19.21 -3.59
N VAL A 180 6.86 -18.09 -3.29
CA VAL A 180 7.46 -16.97 -2.55
C VAL A 180 7.72 -17.37 -1.09
N LEU A 181 6.77 -18.03 -0.44
CA LEU A 181 6.92 -18.49 0.95
C LEU A 181 8.04 -19.53 1.12
N ASN A 182 8.35 -20.30 0.07
CA ASN A 182 9.46 -21.25 0.05
C ASN A 182 10.80 -20.66 -0.41
N GLU A 183 10.88 -19.36 -0.72
CA GLU A 183 12.14 -18.71 -1.11
C GLU A 183 12.97 -18.34 0.12
N PRO A 184 14.13 -18.99 0.38
CA PRO A 184 15.01 -18.64 1.49
C PRO A 184 15.76 -17.32 1.27
N ASP A 185 16.12 -16.98 0.02
CA ASP A 185 16.94 -15.81 -0.28
C ASP A 185 16.07 -14.54 -0.25
N PRO A 186 16.35 -13.58 0.64
CA PRO A 186 15.51 -12.39 0.79
C PRO A 186 15.53 -11.47 -0.46
N SER A 187 16.62 -11.48 -1.23
CA SER A 187 16.76 -10.71 -2.47
C SER A 187 15.99 -11.35 -3.62
N LEU A 188 15.97 -12.68 -3.70
CA LEU A 188 15.14 -13.40 -4.68
C LEU A 188 13.65 -13.30 -4.30
N LYS A 189 13.33 -13.32 -3.01
CA LYS A 189 11.96 -13.14 -2.50
C LYS A 189 11.35 -11.82 -2.95
N ILE A 190 12.06 -10.70 -2.82
CA ILE A 190 11.54 -9.40 -3.30
C ILE A 190 11.35 -9.36 -4.81
N LYS A 191 12.26 -9.96 -5.59
CA LYS A 191 12.12 -10.03 -7.05
C LYS A 191 10.89 -10.81 -7.46
N LEU A 192 10.68 -11.97 -6.83
CA LEU A 192 9.48 -12.78 -7.07
C LEU A 192 8.23 -12.00 -6.70
N THR A 193 8.24 -11.28 -5.58
CA THR A 193 7.12 -10.45 -5.13
C THR A 193 6.75 -9.41 -6.19
N PHE A 194 7.72 -8.61 -6.67
CA PHE A 194 7.48 -7.64 -7.73
C PHE A 194 7.02 -8.29 -9.04
N HIS A 195 7.60 -9.43 -9.39
CA HIS A 195 7.21 -10.17 -10.59
C HIS A 195 5.77 -10.65 -10.53
N VAL A 196 5.35 -11.24 -9.41
CA VAL A 196 3.97 -11.72 -9.21
C VAL A 196 2.98 -10.55 -9.24
N PHE A 197 3.33 -9.44 -8.58
CA PHE A 197 2.51 -8.23 -8.61
C PHE A 197 2.35 -7.68 -10.04
N GLN A 198 3.44 -7.64 -10.81
CA GLN A 198 3.38 -7.25 -12.21
C GLN A 198 2.52 -8.20 -13.05
N LEU A 199 2.74 -9.51 -12.94
CA LEU A 199 1.94 -10.51 -13.65
C LEU A 199 0.45 -10.39 -13.32
N TRP A 200 0.11 -10.08 -12.07
CA TRP A 200 -1.28 -9.85 -11.66
C TRP A 200 -1.90 -8.65 -12.38
N ASN A 201 -1.20 -7.53 -12.41
CA ASN A 201 -1.69 -6.29 -13.04
C ASN A 201 -1.74 -6.40 -14.58
N ASP A 202 -0.79 -7.14 -15.17
CA ASP A 202 -0.75 -7.42 -16.61
C ASP A 202 -1.74 -8.53 -17.02
N SER A 203 -2.61 -8.99 -16.11
CA SER A 203 -3.57 -10.08 -16.32
C SER A 203 -2.94 -11.42 -16.73
N GLY A 204 -1.66 -11.62 -16.40
CA GLY A 204 -0.93 -12.88 -16.57
C GLY A 204 -1.27 -13.95 -15.53
N ILE A 205 -2.06 -13.62 -14.50
CA ILE A 205 -2.61 -14.57 -13.51
C ILE A 205 -4.13 -14.46 -13.51
N SER A 206 -4.80 -15.42 -14.15
CA SER A 206 -6.26 -15.46 -14.26
C SER A 206 -6.94 -16.18 -13.08
N GLU A 207 -6.32 -17.24 -12.57
CA GLU A 207 -6.90 -18.10 -11.53
C GLU A 207 -6.29 -17.83 -10.15
N ILE A 208 -7.11 -17.94 -9.09
CA ILE A 208 -6.63 -17.89 -7.70
C ILE A 208 -5.96 -19.22 -7.34
N GLY A 209 -6.63 -20.34 -7.62
CA GLY A 209 -6.17 -21.68 -7.25
C GLY A 209 -6.35 -22.00 -5.76
N THR A 210 -5.83 -23.15 -5.35
CA THR A 210 -5.83 -23.64 -3.97
C THR A 210 -4.54 -24.38 -3.69
N GLY A 211 -4.06 -24.38 -2.46
CA GLY A 211 -2.84 -25.09 -2.09
C GLY A 211 -2.59 -25.04 -0.59
N THR A 212 -1.53 -25.73 -0.17
CA THR A 212 -1.13 -25.78 1.25
C THR A 212 0.19 -25.03 1.41
N PRO A 213 0.18 -23.78 1.91
CA PRO A 213 1.42 -23.06 2.18
C PRO A 213 2.24 -23.74 3.27
N PRO A 214 3.56 -23.52 3.31
CA PRO A 214 4.39 -24.04 4.38
C PRO A 214 3.90 -23.52 5.75
N HIS A 215 4.20 -24.28 6.81
CA HIS A 215 3.80 -23.90 8.16
C HIS A 215 4.52 -22.62 8.64
N GLU A 216 5.80 -22.50 8.30
CA GLU A 216 6.61 -21.30 8.44
C GLU A 216 7.33 -21.06 7.11
N PRO A 217 7.47 -19.81 6.64
CA PRO A 217 8.16 -19.53 5.40
C PRO A 217 9.63 -19.85 5.56
N VAL A 218 10.24 -20.34 4.49
CA VAL A 218 11.64 -20.75 4.51
C VAL A 218 12.53 -19.50 4.69
N ARG A 219 13.64 -19.69 5.39
CA ARG A 219 14.68 -18.67 5.63
C ARG A 219 16.03 -19.24 5.23
N ASP A 220 16.93 -18.36 4.80
CA ASP A 220 18.32 -18.70 4.60
C ASP A 220 18.95 -19.23 5.90
N GLU A 221 19.59 -20.39 5.84
CA GLU A 221 20.22 -21.07 6.97
C GLU A 221 21.38 -20.26 7.58
N SER A 222 21.93 -19.30 6.84
CA SER A 222 22.99 -18.40 7.31
C SER A 222 22.50 -17.30 8.26
N LEU A 223 21.19 -17.07 8.37
CA LEU A 223 20.62 -16.04 9.24
C LEU A 223 20.52 -16.52 10.70
N ASP A 224 21.22 -15.82 11.59
CA ASP A 224 21.12 -16.05 13.04
C ASP A 224 19.75 -15.64 13.56
N LYS A 225 18.87 -16.61 13.82
CA LYS A 225 17.55 -16.40 14.44
C LYS A 225 17.65 -16.42 15.95
N ILE A 226 17.15 -15.37 16.61
CA ILE A 226 17.03 -15.30 18.07
C ILE A 226 15.58 -15.10 18.52
N GLU A 227 15.31 -15.61 19.72
CA GLU A 227 14.07 -15.33 20.44
C GLU A 227 13.90 -13.82 20.68
N PRO A 228 12.69 -13.24 20.52
CA PRO A 228 12.45 -11.81 20.75
C PRO A 228 12.93 -11.33 22.12
N SER A 229 12.79 -12.17 23.16
CA SER A 229 13.22 -11.87 24.54
C SER A 229 14.74 -11.77 24.72
N LYS A 230 15.52 -12.31 23.77
CA LYS A 230 17.00 -12.32 23.78
C LYS A 230 17.60 -11.26 22.85
N GLY A 231 16.76 -10.46 22.19
CA GLY A 231 17.18 -9.34 21.34
C GLY A 231 18.06 -8.33 22.08
N ARG A 232 19.12 -7.86 21.42
CA ARG A 232 19.89 -6.70 21.92
C ARG A 232 18.99 -5.47 21.93
N LYS A 233 19.16 -4.59 22.91
CA LYS A 233 18.47 -3.29 22.93
C LYS A 233 18.91 -2.47 21.70
N LEU A 234 17.95 -2.13 20.84
CA LEU A 234 18.16 -1.36 19.60
C LEU A 234 18.77 0.04 19.82
N GLY A 235 18.66 0.58 21.04
CA GLY A 235 19.13 1.92 21.40
C GLY A 235 18.11 3.01 21.06
N LYS A 236 18.56 4.28 20.97
CA LYS A 236 17.71 5.46 20.75
C LYS A 236 17.96 6.17 19.40
N GLY A 237 18.74 5.58 18.50
CA GLY A 237 19.06 6.15 17.17
C GLY A 237 20.15 7.24 17.15
N GLY A 238 20.70 7.62 18.30
CA GLY A 238 21.72 8.68 18.37
C GLY A 238 23.08 8.30 17.78
N SER A 239 23.52 7.05 17.97
CA SER A 239 24.78 6.54 17.39
C SER A 239 24.53 5.80 16.07
N LEU A 240 25.56 5.74 15.21
CA LEU A 240 25.51 4.98 13.96
C LEU A 240 25.13 3.51 14.19
N ALA A 241 25.75 2.85 15.18
CA ALA A 241 25.43 1.47 15.54
C ALA A 241 23.96 1.29 15.96
N SER A 242 23.37 2.27 16.65
CA SER A 242 21.95 2.22 17.03
C SER A 242 21.03 2.43 15.83
N ARG A 243 21.40 3.30 14.87
CA ARG A 243 20.63 3.47 13.62
C ARG A 243 20.66 2.21 12.77
N ILE A 244 21.84 1.60 12.60
CA ILE A 244 21.99 0.31 11.90
C ILE A 244 21.12 -0.76 12.56
N ALA A 245 21.15 -0.87 13.89
CA ALA A 245 20.33 -1.86 14.60
C ALA A 245 18.82 -1.65 14.39
N ILE A 246 18.34 -0.40 14.40
CA ILE A 246 16.93 -0.10 14.15
C ILE A 246 16.54 -0.43 12.70
N LEU A 247 17.32 0.02 11.72
CA LEU A 247 17.03 -0.25 10.30
C LEU A 247 17.06 -1.74 9.97
N HIS A 248 18.02 -2.48 10.54
CA HIS A 248 18.10 -3.93 10.40
C HIS A 248 16.90 -4.63 11.01
N SER A 249 16.47 -4.20 12.20
CA SER A 249 15.25 -4.71 12.84
C SER A 249 14.01 -4.46 11.99
N LEU A 250 13.88 -3.27 11.39
CA LEU A 250 12.77 -2.95 10.48
C LEU A 250 12.84 -3.82 9.23
N ALA A 251 14.01 -4.02 8.62
CA ALA A 251 14.14 -4.88 7.45
C ALA A 251 13.72 -6.33 7.75
N SER A 252 13.97 -6.81 8.97
CA SER A 252 13.48 -8.13 9.41
C SER A 252 11.96 -8.16 9.53
N ILE A 253 11.33 -7.07 9.95
CA ILE A 253 9.88 -6.93 10.02
C ILE A 253 9.28 -6.93 8.61
N GLU A 254 9.84 -6.16 7.67
CA GLU A 254 9.34 -6.12 6.28
C GLU A 254 9.41 -7.50 5.60
N GLN A 255 10.48 -8.27 5.83
CA GLN A 255 10.55 -9.66 5.32
C GLN A 255 9.42 -10.54 5.85
N TRP A 256 9.10 -10.41 7.13
CA TRP A 256 7.93 -11.11 7.69
C TRP A 256 6.62 -10.57 7.12
N ALA A 257 6.50 -9.27 6.89
CA ALA A 257 5.29 -8.66 6.34
C ALA A 257 5.00 -9.15 4.91
N ILE A 258 6.03 -9.26 4.05
CA ILE A 258 5.91 -9.91 2.73
C ILE A 258 5.33 -11.31 2.88
N ASP A 259 5.90 -12.12 3.77
CA ASP A 259 5.44 -13.50 3.97
C ASP A 259 4.02 -13.55 4.54
N LEU A 260 3.65 -12.66 5.46
CA LEU A 260 2.31 -12.61 6.04
C LEU A 260 1.25 -12.26 4.99
N ALA A 261 1.58 -11.35 4.07
CA ALA A 261 0.71 -11.00 2.95
C ALA A 261 0.52 -12.17 1.97
N PHE A 262 1.57 -12.91 1.63
CA PHE A 262 1.44 -14.12 0.82
C PHE A 262 0.76 -15.29 1.55
N ASP A 263 1.01 -15.44 2.85
CA ASP A 263 0.42 -16.48 3.69
C ASP A 263 -1.09 -16.32 3.80
N VAL A 264 -1.59 -15.11 4.06
CA VAL A 264 -3.02 -14.88 4.19
C VAL A 264 -3.76 -15.16 2.87
N MET A 265 -3.14 -14.85 1.73
CA MET A 265 -3.69 -15.21 0.41
C MET A 265 -3.69 -16.72 0.18
N ALA A 266 -2.55 -17.39 0.38
CA ALA A 266 -2.43 -18.82 0.11
C ALA A 266 -3.27 -19.68 1.05
N ARG A 267 -3.22 -19.39 2.34
CA ARG A 267 -3.81 -20.22 3.41
C ARG A 267 -5.32 -20.16 3.42
N TYR A 268 -5.89 -19.01 3.04
CA TYR A 268 -7.33 -18.78 3.11
C TYR A 268 -7.99 -18.67 1.73
N ALA A 269 -7.29 -19.00 0.63
CA ALA A 269 -7.85 -18.95 -0.72
C ALA A 269 -9.15 -19.76 -0.89
N GLY A 270 -9.29 -20.87 -0.15
CA GLY A 270 -10.50 -21.72 -0.16
C GLY A 270 -11.55 -21.35 0.89
N VAL A 271 -11.34 -20.30 1.69
CA VAL A 271 -12.33 -19.88 2.69
C VAL A 271 -13.52 -19.21 2.01
N THR A 272 -14.70 -19.40 2.61
CA THR A 272 -15.91 -18.68 2.25
C THR A 272 -16.46 -17.92 3.46
N ALA A 273 -17.03 -16.74 3.23
CA ALA A 273 -17.79 -16.01 4.23
C ALA A 273 -19.27 -16.11 3.86
N ALA A 274 -20.07 -16.79 4.71
CA ALA A 274 -21.47 -17.12 4.42
C ALA A 274 -21.68 -17.72 3.01
N GLU A 275 -20.93 -18.78 2.69
CA GLU A 275 -20.95 -19.51 1.41
C GLU A 275 -20.44 -18.71 0.19
N LYS A 276 -20.03 -17.46 0.37
CA LYS A 276 -19.40 -16.66 -0.71
C LYS A 276 -17.88 -16.82 -0.66
N PRO A 277 -17.22 -17.12 -1.79
CA PRO A 277 -15.76 -17.13 -1.85
C PRO A 277 -15.20 -15.73 -1.59
N LEU A 278 -13.94 -15.67 -1.16
CA LEU A 278 -13.22 -14.40 -1.11
C LEU A 278 -13.17 -13.79 -2.51
N PRO A 279 -13.51 -12.51 -2.68
CA PRO A 279 -13.50 -11.86 -3.99
C PRO A 279 -12.06 -11.68 -4.50
N ARG A 280 -11.89 -11.56 -5.83
CA ARG A 280 -10.58 -11.32 -6.47
C ARG A 280 -9.86 -10.09 -5.91
N GLU A 281 -10.62 -9.10 -5.47
CA GLU A 281 -10.13 -7.87 -4.85
C GLU A 281 -9.35 -8.12 -3.56
N PHE A 282 -9.74 -9.12 -2.74
CA PHE A 282 -8.99 -9.51 -1.54
C PHE A 282 -7.54 -9.84 -1.86
N PHE A 283 -7.36 -10.62 -2.92
CA PHE A 283 -6.03 -11.01 -3.39
C PHE A 283 -5.27 -9.83 -4.00
N SER A 284 -5.97 -8.93 -4.68
CA SER A 284 -5.35 -7.72 -5.25
C SER A 284 -4.81 -6.80 -4.14
N ASP A 285 -5.60 -6.59 -3.08
CA ASP A 285 -5.23 -5.76 -1.95
C ASP A 285 -4.01 -6.33 -1.20
N PHE A 286 -4.00 -7.64 -0.90
CA PHE A 286 -2.87 -8.26 -0.21
C PHE A 286 -1.63 -8.43 -1.10
N LEU A 287 -1.78 -8.56 -2.42
CA LEU A 287 -0.66 -8.46 -3.36
C LEU A 287 -0.05 -7.05 -3.36
N LYS A 288 -0.89 -6.00 -3.25
CA LYS A 288 -0.40 -4.62 -3.12
C LYS A 288 0.38 -4.43 -1.83
N VAL A 289 -0.13 -4.93 -0.70
CA VAL A 289 0.60 -4.95 0.59
C VAL A 289 1.94 -5.66 0.40
N ALA A 290 1.95 -6.89 -0.12
CA ALA A 290 3.20 -7.63 -0.34
C ALA A 290 4.22 -6.86 -1.20
N ASN A 291 3.76 -6.19 -2.26
CA ASN A 291 4.58 -5.35 -3.12
C ASN A 291 5.15 -4.12 -2.38
N ASP A 292 4.35 -3.47 -1.54
CA ASP A 292 4.81 -2.34 -0.73
C ASP A 292 5.84 -2.79 0.32
N GLU A 293 5.64 -3.94 0.98
CA GLU A 293 6.63 -4.48 1.93
C GLU A 293 7.95 -4.88 1.25
N ALA A 294 7.87 -5.42 0.03
CA ALA A 294 9.07 -5.67 -0.79
C ALA A 294 9.82 -4.37 -1.13
N LYS A 295 9.09 -3.29 -1.41
CA LYS A 295 9.65 -1.95 -1.62
C LYS A 295 10.26 -1.40 -0.33
N HIS A 296 9.57 -1.50 0.81
CA HIS A 296 10.06 -1.06 2.12
C HIS A 296 11.37 -1.77 2.48
N TYR A 297 11.40 -3.09 2.32
CA TYR A 297 12.61 -3.89 2.50
C TYR A 297 13.76 -3.36 1.63
N SER A 298 13.51 -3.11 0.33
CA SER A 298 14.55 -2.60 -0.58
C SER A 298 15.15 -1.26 -0.14
N TYR A 299 14.33 -0.35 0.41
CA TYR A 299 14.81 0.93 0.96
C TYR A 299 15.71 0.73 2.16
N LEU A 300 15.34 -0.18 3.06
CA LEU A 300 16.08 -0.47 4.28
C LEU A 300 17.43 -1.15 3.97
N ILE A 301 17.47 -2.05 2.98
CA ILE A 301 18.72 -2.68 2.51
C ILE A 301 19.66 -1.66 1.92
N ALA A 302 19.19 -0.86 0.96
CA ALA A 302 20.01 0.19 0.35
C ALA A 302 20.58 1.15 1.41
N ARG A 303 19.79 1.46 2.45
CA ARG A 303 20.25 2.29 3.56
C ARG A 303 21.28 1.59 4.46
N LEU A 304 21.09 0.32 4.78
CA LEU A 304 22.06 -0.45 5.58
C LEU A 304 23.42 -0.51 4.88
N GLU A 305 23.44 -0.75 3.58
CA GLU A 305 24.65 -0.78 2.76
C GLU A 305 25.36 0.57 2.73
N ALA A 306 24.60 1.66 2.54
CA ALA A 306 25.14 3.02 2.58
C ALA A 306 25.76 3.38 3.95
N LEU A 307 25.30 2.73 5.02
CA LEU A 307 25.86 2.87 6.38
C LEU A 307 26.98 1.87 6.69
N GLY A 308 27.43 1.07 5.73
CA GLY A 308 28.49 0.08 5.88
C GLY A 308 28.06 -1.21 6.59
N SER A 309 26.78 -1.56 6.53
CA SER A 309 26.20 -2.78 7.09
C SER A 309 25.45 -3.58 6.00
N HIS A 310 24.82 -4.70 6.38
CA HIS A 310 24.02 -5.54 5.49
C HIS A 310 22.95 -6.27 6.31
N PHE A 311 21.92 -6.78 5.64
CA PHE A 311 20.94 -7.66 6.29
C PHE A 311 21.58 -8.99 6.67
N GLY A 312 21.20 -9.54 7.82
CA GLY A 312 21.92 -10.66 8.45
C GLY A 312 23.18 -10.28 9.26
N ALA A 313 23.68 -9.03 9.19
CA ALA A 313 24.83 -8.60 10.01
C ALA A 313 24.52 -8.57 11.53
N LEU A 314 23.24 -8.53 11.88
CA LEU A 314 22.72 -8.66 13.23
C LEU A 314 21.71 -9.82 13.26
N PRO A 315 21.46 -10.44 14.43
CA PRO A 315 20.46 -11.49 14.53
C PRO A 315 19.05 -11.00 14.21
N ILE A 316 18.27 -11.84 13.55
CA ILE A 316 16.86 -11.59 13.21
C ILE A 316 15.93 -12.17 14.28
N HIS A 317 14.72 -11.62 14.38
CA HIS A 317 13.69 -12.05 15.33
C HIS A 317 12.42 -12.46 14.58
N ALA A 318 11.65 -13.39 15.16
CA ALA A 318 10.46 -13.97 14.52
C ALA A 318 9.15 -13.74 15.31
N GLY A 319 9.11 -12.71 16.15
CA GLY A 319 7.96 -12.45 17.03
C GLY A 319 6.63 -12.20 16.29
N LEU A 320 6.68 -11.76 15.03
CA LEU A 320 5.48 -11.59 14.19
C LEU A 320 4.88 -12.94 13.76
N TRP A 321 5.70 -13.92 13.42
CA TRP A 321 5.21 -15.22 12.92
C TRP A 321 4.52 -16.05 14.00
N GLU A 322 4.88 -15.90 15.27
CA GLU A 322 4.18 -16.56 16.38
C GLU A 322 2.67 -16.26 16.38
N SER A 323 2.29 -15.02 16.07
CA SER A 323 0.88 -14.62 15.98
C SER A 323 0.19 -15.19 14.74
N ALA A 324 0.94 -15.35 13.66
CA ALA A 324 0.46 -16.02 12.44
C ALA A 324 0.17 -17.49 12.71
N GLU A 325 1.08 -18.21 13.35
CA GLU A 325 0.90 -19.60 13.74
C GLU A 325 -0.33 -19.77 14.65
N GLN A 326 -0.46 -18.93 15.68
CA GLN A 326 -1.58 -18.96 16.62
C GLN A 326 -2.94 -18.74 15.94
N THR A 327 -2.99 -17.94 14.87
CA THR A 327 -4.22 -17.61 14.13
C THR A 327 -4.42 -18.43 12.86
N SER A 328 -3.51 -19.37 12.54
CA SER A 328 -3.48 -20.13 11.28
C SER A 328 -4.79 -20.85 10.94
N ASN A 329 -5.57 -21.25 11.95
CA ASN A 329 -6.84 -21.96 11.78
C ASN A 329 -8.09 -21.05 11.77
N ASN A 330 -7.92 -19.73 11.88
CA ASN A 330 -9.04 -18.79 11.94
C ASN A 330 -8.75 -17.52 11.14
N PHE A 331 -9.42 -17.39 9.99
CA PHE A 331 -9.22 -16.27 9.06
C PHE A 331 -9.54 -14.89 9.70
N LEU A 332 -10.67 -14.76 10.40
CA LEU A 332 -11.00 -13.51 11.09
C LEU A 332 -9.99 -13.18 12.19
N ALA A 333 -9.50 -14.18 12.94
CA ALA A 333 -8.46 -13.98 13.93
C ALA A 333 -7.14 -13.51 13.27
N ARG A 334 -6.80 -14.06 12.10
CA ARG A 334 -5.62 -13.64 11.34
C ARG A 334 -5.72 -12.17 10.93
N LEU A 335 -6.84 -11.76 10.34
CA LEU A 335 -7.08 -10.37 9.97
C LEU A 335 -6.99 -9.44 11.19
N ALA A 336 -7.65 -9.80 12.29
CA ALA A 336 -7.67 -8.99 13.50
C ALA A 336 -6.29 -8.82 14.16
N VAL A 337 -5.55 -9.91 14.34
CA VAL A 337 -4.29 -9.87 15.09
C VAL A 337 -3.13 -9.41 14.23
N VAL A 338 -3.00 -9.95 13.02
CA VAL A 338 -1.88 -9.64 12.14
C VAL A 338 -2.15 -8.34 11.40
N HIS A 339 -3.17 -8.31 10.55
CA HIS A 339 -3.38 -7.23 9.59
C HIS A 339 -4.06 -5.98 10.17
N MET A 340 -4.47 -6.01 11.43
CA MET A 340 -5.01 -4.83 12.12
C MET A 340 -4.17 -4.48 13.37
N VAL A 341 -3.95 -5.40 14.31
CA VAL A 341 -3.21 -5.08 15.54
C VAL A 341 -1.71 -4.88 15.30
N HIS A 342 -1.03 -5.80 14.61
CA HIS A 342 0.40 -5.68 14.36
C HIS A 342 0.71 -4.56 13.36
N GLU A 343 -0.04 -4.44 12.27
CA GLU A 343 0.12 -3.32 11.32
C GLU A 343 -0.12 -1.96 12.00
N ALA A 344 -1.18 -1.82 12.80
CA ALA A 344 -1.45 -0.55 13.49
C ALA A 344 -0.40 -0.22 14.55
N ARG A 345 0.41 -1.20 14.99
CA ARG A 345 1.55 -0.93 15.87
C ARG A 345 2.65 -0.15 15.14
N GLY A 346 2.83 -0.36 13.84
CA GLY A 346 3.72 0.45 13.00
C GLY A 346 3.34 1.93 13.03
N LEU A 347 2.05 2.24 12.90
CA LEU A 347 1.53 3.62 12.95
C LEU A 347 1.85 4.37 14.25
N ASP A 348 1.89 3.65 15.37
CA ASP A 348 2.19 4.24 16.69
C ASP A 348 3.68 4.50 16.90
N VAL A 349 4.54 3.62 16.35
CA VAL A 349 5.97 3.59 16.64
C VAL A 349 6.79 4.36 15.62
N ASN A 350 6.41 4.32 14.34
CA ASN A 350 7.16 4.90 13.23
C ASN A 350 7.41 6.40 13.39
N PRO A 351 6.44 7.25 13.80
CA PRO A 351 6.69 8.68 13.99
C PRO A 351 7.82 8.98 14.98
N GLN A 352 7.90 8.20 16.07
CA GLN A 352 8.97 8.36 17.06
C GLN A 352 10.33 7.91 16.51
N THR A 353 10.34 6.87 15.68
CA THR A 353 11.55 6.40 15.00
C THR A 353 12.05 7.46 14.02
N ILE A 354 11.17 7.98 13.16
CA ILE A 354 11.49 9.07 12.21
C ILE A 354 12.11 10.26 12.94
N SER A 355 11.47 10.75 14.01
CA SER A 355 11.97 11.88 14.81
C SER A 355 13.34 11.60 15.47
N ARG A 356 13.67 10.34 15.76
CA ARG A 356 15.02 9.99 16.27
C ARG A 356 16.08 10.10 15.18
N PHE A 357 15.77 9.67 13.95
CA PHE A 357 16.69 9.77 12.82
C PHE A 357 16.88 11.22 12.37
N GLU A 358 15.80 12.01 12.36
CA GLU A 358 15.86 13.45 12.08
C GLU A 358 16.76 14.19 13.06
N ARG A 359 16.58 13.97 14.37
CA ARG A 359 17.45 14.57 15.41
C ARG A 359 18.90 14.09 15.34
N ALA A 360 19.15 12.93 14.75
CA ALA A 360 20.49 12.41 14.51
C ALA A 360 21.11 12.96 13.21
N GLY A 361 20.38 13.77 12.44
CA GLY A 361 20.82 14.34 11.16
C GLY A 361 20.83 13.35 10.00
N ASP A 362 20.19 12.18 10.14
CA ASP A 362 20.18 11.11 9.12
C ASP A 362 18.96 11.27 8.20
N MET A 363 18.99 12.32 7.37
CA MET A 363 17.84 12.71 6.55
C MET A 363 17.52 11.71 5.44
N ASP A 364 18.51 10.97 4.94
CA ASP A 364 18.28 9.89 3.96
C ASP A 364 17.37 8.80 4.53
N SER A 365 17.63 8.39 5.78
CA SER A 365 16.76 7.44 6.48
C SER A 365 15.38 8.02 6.77
N VAL A 366 15.29 9.33 7.09
CA VAL A 366 13.99 9.99 7.32
C VAL A 366 13.11 9.91 6.07
N VAL A 367 13.67 10.11 4.87
CA VAL A 367 12.91 10.00 3.61
C VAL A 367 12.27 8.62 3.48
N TYR A 368 13.07 7.55 3.59
CA TYR A 368 12.56 6.18 3.46
C TYR A 368 11.56 5.80 4.56
N LEU A 369 11.87 6.12 5.82
CA LEU A 369 10.99 5.80 6.95
C LEU A 369 9.65 6.56 6.87
N THR A 370 9.66 7.77 6.33
CA THR A 370 8.42 8.54 6.11
C THR A 370 7.57 7.92 5.02
N GLU A 371 8.18 7.44 3.93
CA GLU A 371 7.45 6.74 2.86
C GLU A 371 6.81 5.46 3.38
N ILE A 372 7.59 4.62 4.08
CA ILE A 372 7.09 3.40 4.74
C ILE A 372 5.87 3.73 5.60
N HIS A 373 5.99 4.72 6.50
CA HIS A 373 4.90 5.10 7.40
C HIS A 373 3.61 5.54 6.69
N LEU A 374 3.71 6.16 5.51
CA LEU A 374 2.52 6.57 4.75
C LEU A 374 1.79 5.38 4.14
N ASP A 375 2.52 4.33 3.75
CA ASP A 375 1.97 3.09 3.19
C ASP A 375 1.41 2.16 4.27
N GLU A 376 1.94 2.20 5.50
CA GLU A 376 1.37 1.48 6.66
C GLU A 376 -0.11 1.81 6.92
N VAL A 377 -0.53 3.06 6.63
CA VAL A 377 -1.93 3.46 6.79
C VAL A 377 -2.84 2.62 5.89
N THR A 378 -2.39 2.30 4.68
CA THR A 378 -3.14 1.42 3.77
C THR A 378 -3.11 -0.03 4.17
N HIS A 379 -2.01 -0.53 4.75
CA HIS A 379 -1.93 -1.92 5.15
C HIS A 379 -2.95 -2.22 6.25
N VAL A 380 -3.05 -1.31 7.23
CA VAL A 380 -4.08 -1.34 8.27
C VAL A 380 -5.49 -1.24 7.68
N ALA A 381 -5.69 -0.35 6.70
CA ALA A 381 -6.99 -0.18 6.04
C ALA A 381 -7.42 -1.46 5.31
N THR A 382 -6.49 -2.15 4.64
CA THR A 382 -6.71 -3.44 3.98
C THR A 382 -7.18 -4.50 4.99
N GLY A 383 -6.50 -4.63 6.14
CA GLY A 383 -6.91 -5.55 7.20
C GLY A 383 -8.31 -5.23 7.74
N GLN A 384 -8.58 -3.95 8.01
CA GLN A 384 -9.86 -3.47 8.53
C GLN A 384 -11.02 -3.69 7.54
N LYS A 385 -10.79 -3.43 6.25
CA LYS A 385 -11.75 -3.63 5.16
C LYS A 385 -12.21 -5.08 5.09
N TRP A 386 -11.26 -6.01 4.98
CA TRP A 386 -11.58 -7.43 4.84
C TRP A 386 -12.17 -8.03 6.12
N PHE A 387 -11.72 -7.58 7.29
CA PHE A 387 -12.33 -7.97 8.56
C PHE A 387 -13.81 -7.56 8.62
N THR A 388 -14.10 -6.31 8.22
CA THR A 388 -15.46 -5.77 8.21
C THR A 388 -16.32 -6.50 7.20
N TRP A 389 -15.82 -6.71 5.97
CA TRP A 389 -16.53 -7.45 4.93
C TRP A 389 -16.94 -8.85 5.40
N VAL A 390 -16.03 -9.61 6.02
CA VAL A 390 -16.36 -10.95 6.54
C VAL A 390 -17.41 -10.86 7.66
N CYS A 391 -17.28 -9.91 8.58
CA CYS A 391 -18.27 -9.72 9.64
C CYS A 391 -19.66 -9.42 9.05
N GLU A 392 -19.74 -8.58 8.03
CA GLU A 392 -20.99 -8.24 7.34
C GLU A 392 -21.60 -9.44 6.62
N GLN A 393 -20.80 -10.21 5.89
CA GLN A 393 -21.28 -11.43 5.22
C GLN A 393 -21.83 -12.45 6.24
N GLU A 394 -21.17 -12.58 7.39
CA GLU A 394 -21.57 -13.53 8.44
C GLU A 394 -22.62 -12.96 9.44
N GLY A 395 -23.05 -11.71 9.28
CA GLY A 395 -24.01 -11.07 10.19
C GLY A 395 -23.49 -10.84 11.61
N ARG A 396 -22.17 -10.66 11.77
CA ARG A 396 -21.49 -10.40 13.04
C ARG A 396 -21.31 -8.90 13.29
N GLU A 397 -21.40 -8.50 14.55
CA GLU A 397 -21.03 -7.15 14.96
C GLU A 397 -19.49 -7.05 15.05
N LYS A 398 -18.90 -6.13 14.29
CA LYS A 398 -17.45 -6.06 14.04
C LYS A 398 -16.62 -5.72 15.27
N TYR A 399 -17.06 -4.81 16.14
CA TYR A 399 -16.25 -4.36 17.28
C TYR A 399 -16.14 -5.45 18.36
N SER A 400 -17.26 -6.04 18.76
CA SER A 400 -17.29 -7.13 19.74
C SER A 400 -16.58 -8.39 19.23
N THR A 401 -16.72 -8.70 17.93
CA THR A 401 -15.97 -9.79 17.29
C THR A 401 -14.48 -9.52 17.34
N PHE A 402 -14.04 -8.32 16.95
CA PHE A 402 -12.63 -7.92 17.00
C PHE A 402 -12.07 -8.02 18.43
N HIS A 403 -12.77 -7.47 19.43
CA HIS A 403 -12.30 -7.53 20.82
C HIS A 403 -12.15 -8.95 21.33
N SER A 404 -13.10 -9.83 20.99
CA SER A 404 -13.06 -11.23 21.41
C SER A 404 -11.86 -11.95 20.79
N LEU A 405 -11.68 -11.82 19.47
CA LEU A 405 -10.58 -12.43 18.75
C LEU A 405 -9.21 -11.93 19.21
N VAL A 406 -9.07 -10.63 19.47
CA VAL A 406 -7.80 -10.07 19.97
C VAL A 406 -7.51 -10.59 21.39
N ARG A 407 -8.50 -10.63 22.29
CA ARG A 407 -8.28 -11.17 23.65
C ARG A 407 -7.89 -12.65 23.66
N GLU A 408 -8.46 -13.43 22.74
CA GLU A 408 -8.18 -14.86 22.62
C GLU A 408 -6.79 -15.13 22.00
N ASN A 409 -6.37 -14.29 21.06
CA ASN A 409 -5.24 -14.61 20.18
C ASN A 409 -4.02 -13.69 20.34
N PHE A 410 -4.12 -12.57 21.04
CA PHE A 410 -3.01 -11.64 21.28
C PHE A 410 -2.55 -11.70 22.74
N LYS A 411 -1.25 -11.89 22.96
CA LYS A 411 -0.67 -11.95 24.30
C LYS A 411 -0.52 -10.56 24.90
N GLY A 412 -1.37 -10.22 25.87
CA GLY A 412 -1.31 -8.98 26.62
C GLY A 412 -2.38 -7.97 26.18
N TYR A 413 -2.09 -6.68 26.36
CA TYR A 413 -2.98 -5.58 26.01
C TYR A 413 -2.31 -4.64 25.00
N LEU A 414 -3.12 -3.86 24.28
CA LEU A 414 -2.64 -2.88 23.29
C LEU A 414 -2.00 -1.70 24.02
N LYS A 415 -0.72 -1.43 23.74
CA LYS A 415 0.06 -0.45 24.51
C LYS A 415 0.00 0.95 23.88
N PRO A 416 -0.51 1.97 24.61
CA PRO A 416 -0.41 3.36 24.18
C PRO A 416 1.06 3.86 24.19
N PRO A 417 1.37 5.03 23.59
CA PRO A 417 0.44 5.94 22.91
C PRO A 417 -0.05 5.38 21.57
N PHE A 418 -1.29 5.70 21.20
CA PHE A 418 -1.86 5.37 19.89
C PHE A 418 -1.76 6.58 18.96
N ASN A 419 -1.44 6.35 17.69
CA ASN A 419 -1.57 7.37 16.66
C ASN A 419 -3.03 7.42 16.19
N GLU A 420 -3.87 8.13 16.95
CA GLU A 420 -5.32 8.19 16.71
C GLU A 420 -5.65 8.73 15.31
N GLN A 421 -4.87 9.69 14.80
CA GLN A 421 -5.09 10.30 13.50
C GLN A 421 -4.88 9.29 12.36
N ASP A 422 -3.74 8.60 12.34
CA ASP A 422 -3.46 7.65 11.26
C ASP A 422 -4.27 6.36 11.39
N ARG A 423 -4.57 5.91 12.61
CA ARG A 423 -5.51 4.80 12.83
C ARG A 423 -6.90 5.15 12.29
N ALA A 424 -7.40 6.36 12.55
CA ALA A 424 -8.69 6.81 12.01
C ALA A 424 -8.67 6.90 10.48
N ARG A 425 -7.57 7.38 9.86
CA ARG A 425 -7.40 7.37 8.40
C ARG A 425 -7.41 5.95 7.80
N ALA A 426 -6.96 4.96 8.57
CA ALA A 426 -7.02 3.55 8.20
C ALA A 426 -8.38 2.88 8.52
N GLY A 427 -9.38 3.63 8.99
CA GLY A 427 -10.68 3.07 9.39
C GLY A 427 -10.72 2.40 10.77
N LEU A 428 -9.62 2.45 11.54
CA LEU A 428 -9.58 1.99 12.93
C LEU A 428 -9.93 3.14 13.89
N ASP A 429 -11.21 3.35 14.12
CA ASP A 429 -11.67 4.27 15.16
C ASP A 429 -11.36 3.77 16.59
N VAL A 430 -11.53 4.65 17.57
CA VAL A 430 -11.21 4.40 18.99
C VAL A 430 -11.92 3.19 19.59
N GLN A 431 -13.09 2.79 19.06
CA GLN A 431 -13.86 1.65 19.57
C GLN A 431 -13.14 0.33 19.32
N TYR A 432 -12.28 0.23 18.29
CA TYR A 432 -11.50 -0.98 18.05
C TYR A 432 -10.48 -1.25 19.15
N TYR A 433 -9.70 -0.25 19.56
CA TYR A 433 -8.48 -0.48 20.36
C TYR A 433 -8.53 0.06 21.79
N MET A 434 -9.31 1.09 22.09
CA MET A 434 -9.38 1.62 23.46
C MET A 434 -9.86 0.59 24.49
N PRO A 435 -10.88 -0.25 24.22
CA PRO A 435 -11.31 -1.32 25.15
C PRO A 435 -10.29 -2.44 25.35
N LEU A 436 -9.22 -2.46 24.56
CA LEU A 436 -8.13 -3.44 24.62
C LEU A 436 -6.84 -2.83 25.18
N SER A 437 -6.88 -1.57 25.64
CA SER A 437 -5.70 -0.83 26.13
C SER A 437 -5.38 -1.03 27.61
N THR A 438 -6.26 -1.73 28.34
CA THR A 438 -6.11 -2.04 29.76
C THR A 438 -5.94 -3.55 29.98
N PRO A 439 -5.12 -3.96 30.96
CA PRO A 439 -5.13 -5.34 31.43
C PRO A 439 -6.53 -5.77 31.85
N ILE A 440 -6.90 -7.02 31.55
CA ILE A 440 -8.13 -7.66 32.05
C ILE A 440 -7.98 -8.00 33.52
#